data_AF-A0A5C7I6V1-F1
#
_entry.id   AF-A0A5C7I6V1-F1
#
_cell.length_a   1.000
_cell.length_b   1.000
_cell.length_c   1.000
_cell.angle_alpha   90.00
_cell.angle_beta   90.00
_cell.angle_gamma   90.00
#
_symmetry.space_group_name_H-M   'P 1'
#
loop_
_entity.id
_entity.type
_entity.pdbx_description
1 polymer ?
#
loop_
_entity_poly.entity_id
_entity_poly.type
_entity_poly.pdbx_seq_one_letter_code
_entity_poly.pdbx_strand_id
1 'polypeptide(L)'
;MRGLVNNKISRWKYEGPSDSFKALVDMAAVHSSCRLCIHLATMIREKEEMSPDFKKRPCNCTTGSETVYHLYVRERGRFQMESIFLRSGNLTLKALESSILKKFQSLKHVPIWKQERPESIRGGDELKIYRIHPVGLTQRQALYTFKFKGDADLRSHIESKPCAKFEVIFV
;
A
#
# COMPACT_ATOMS: atom_id res chain seq x y z
N MET A 1 44.60 -8.42 -22.40
CA MET A 1 43.12 -8.45 -22.34
C MET A 1 42.67 -9.73 -21.64
N ARG A 2 42.21 -9.67 -20.38
CA ARG A 2 41.48 -10.79 -19.76
C ARG A 2 40.34 -10.24 -18.90
N GLY A 3 39.13 -10.50 -19.40
CA GLY A 3 37.85 -10.69 -18.70
C GLY A 3 37.53 -9.82 -17.50
N LEU A 4 36.72 -8.79 -17.71
CA LEU A 4 35.87 -8.19 -16.69
C LEU A 4 34.88 -9.26 -16.20
N VAL A 5 35.16 -9.90 -15.07
CA VAL A 5 34.23 -10.83 -14.40
C VAL A 5 33.02 -10.04 -13.90
N ASN A 6 31.83 -10.40 -14.39
CA ASN A 6 30.55 -9.76 -14.10
C ASN A 6 30.16 -9.90 -12.61
N ASN A 7 30.66 -8.98 -11.77
CA ASN A 7 30.45 -8.97 -10.32
C ASN A 7 28.98 -8.73 -9.89
N LYS A 8 28.09 -8.35 -10.82
CA LYS A 8 26.67 -8.07 -10.53
C LYS A 8 25.80 -9.33 -10.43
N ILE A 9 26.14 -10.41 -11.14
CA ILE A 9 25.32 -11.64 -11.15
C ILE A 9 25.54 -12.48 -9.89
N SER A 10 26.63 -12.31 -9.14
CA SER A 10 26.88 -13.09 -7.92
C SER A 10 26.25 -12.48 -6.66
N ARG A 11 25.94 -11.17 -6.69
CA ARG A 11 25.54 -10.40 -5.50
C ARG A 11 24.14 -10.77 -4.96
N TRP A 12 23.18 -11.11 -5.83
CA TRP A 12 21.84 -11.54 -5.41
C TRP A 12 21.83 -12.87 -4.66
N LYS A 13 22.84 -13.72 -4.83
CA LYS A 13 22.98 -14.98 -4.07
C LYS A 13 23.28 -14.74 -2.59
N TYR A 14 23.87 -13.59 -2.26
CA TYR A 14 24.22 -13.20 -0.89
C TYR A 14 23.22 -12.20 -0.29
N GLU A 15 22.75 -11.22 -1.08
CA GLU A 15 21.81 -10.18 -0.61
C GLU A 15 20.34 -10.58 -0.73
N GLY A 16 20.05 -11.63 -1.50
CA GLY A 16 18.68 -12.08 -1.81
C GLY A 16 18.01 -11.25 -2.92
N PRO A 17 16.74 -11.57 -3.23
CA PRO A 17 16.00 -10.85 -4.27
C PRO A 17 15.66 -9.42 -3.83
N SER A 18 15.60 -8.50 -4.81
CA SER A 18 15.19 -7.11 -4.57
C SER A 18 13.73 -7.02 -4.09
N ASP A 19 13.41 -5.99 -3.32
CA ASP A 19 12.03 -5.73 -2.86
C ASP A 19 11.06 -5.59 -4.05
N SER A 20 11.51 -5.01 -5.17
CA SER A 20 10.72 -4.92 -6.39
C SER A 20 10.37 -6.30 -6.98
N PHE A 21 11.30 -7.25 -6.93
CA PHE A 21 11.08 -8.62 -7.38
C PHE A 21 10.16 -9.37 -6.42
N LYS A 22 10.39 -9.23 -5.11
CA LYS A 22 9.51 -9.78 -4.08
C LYS A 22 8.08 -9.31 -4.27
N ALA A 23 7.85 -7.99 -4.34
CA ALA A 23 6.54 -7.39 -4.60
C ALA A 23 5.88 -7.87 -5.91
N LEU A 24 6.67 -8.17 -6.95
CA LEU A 24 6.16 -8.72 -8.21
C LEU A 24 5.67 -10.16 -8.02
N VAL A 25 6.47 -11.00 -7.36
CA VAL A 25 6.16 -12.43 -7.13
C VAL A 25 5.03 -12.61 -6.14
N ASP A 26 4.97 -11.78 -5.09
CA ASP A 26 3.93 -11.82 -4.05
C ASP A 26 2.52 -11.65 -4.57
N MET A 27 2.37 -11.08 -5.77
CA MET A 27 1.07 -11.06 -6.41
C MET A 27 0.47 -12.45 -6.56
N ALA A 28 1.29 -13.45 -6.90
CA ALA A 28 0.87 -14.83 -7.07
C ALA A 28 0.24 -15.42 -5.80
N ALA A 29 0.51 -14.83 -4.63
CA ALA A 29 -0.09 -15.25 -3.36
C ALA A 29 -1.63 -15.11 -3.32
N VAL A 30 -2.21 -14.31 -4.22
CA VAL A 30 -3.67 -14.22 -4.38
C VAL A 30 -4.06 -14.83 -5.71
N HIS A 31 -4.90 -15.88 -5.66
CA HIS A 31 -5.46 -16.53 -6.84
C HIS A 31 -6.19 -15.54 -7.76
N SER A 32 -6.15 -15.76 -9.08
CA SER A 32 -6.74 -14.86 -10.08
C SER A 32 -8.22 -14.57 -9.80
N SER A 33 -9.00 -15.59 -9.42
CA SER A 33 -10.40 -15.43 -9.03
C SER A 33 -10.58 -14.48 -7.85
N CYS A 34 -9.74 -14.59 -6.81
CA CYS A 34 -9.80 -13.70 -5.66
C CYS A 34 -9.45 -12.26 -6.05
N ARG A 35 -8.49 -12.05 -6.95
CA ARG A 35 -8.16 -10.71 -7.48
C ARG A 35 -9.35 -10.09 -8.21
N LEU A 36 -10.06 -10.87 -9.01
CA LEU A 36 -11.28 -10.43 -9.69
C LEU A 36 -12.37 -10.06 -8.67
N CYS A 37 -12.62 -10.91 -7.67
CA CYS A 37 -13.60 -10.63 -6.61
C CYS A 37 -13.28 -9.32 -5.88
N ILE A 38 -12.02 -9.09 -5.51
CA ILE A 38 -11.59 -7.85 -4.84
C ILE A 38 -11.81 -6.63 -5.73
N HIS A 39 -11.52 -6.75 -7.03
CA HIS A 39 -11.76 -5.68 -7.98
C HIS A 39 -13.25 -5.35 -8.09
N LEU A 40 -14.11 -6.36 -8.32
CA LEU A 40 -15.55 -6.19 -8.40
C LEU A 40 -16.14 -5.59 -7.11
N ALA A 41 -15.74 -6.11 -5.95
CA ALA A 41 -16.20 -5.61 -4.67
C ALA A 41 -15.72 -4.18 -4.38
N THR A 42 -14.55 -3.79 -4.90
CA THR A 42 -14.07 -2.39 -4.83
C THR A 42 -14.96 -1.48 -5.67
N MET A 43 -15.28 -1.88 -6.92
CA MET A 43 -16.16 -1.12 -7.81
C MET A 43 -17.57 -0.96 -7.25
N ILE A 44 -18.12 -2.02 -6.63
CA ILE A 44 -19.43 -1.97 -5.97
C ILE A 44 -19.40 -0.98 -4.80
N ARG A 45 -18.40 -1.08 -3.92
CA ARG A 45 -18.27 -0.18 -2.77
C ARG A 45 -18.11 1.28 -3.19
N GLU A 46 -17.35 1.56 -4.25
CA GLU A 46 -17.24 2.91 -4.80
C GLU A 46 -18.59 3.45 -5.28
N LYS A 47 -19.41 2.64 -5.95
CA LYS A 47 -20.76 3.03 -6.38
C LYS A 47 -21.70 3.27 -5.19
N GLU A 48 -21.64 2.42 -4.17
CA GLU A 48 -22.44 2.57 -2.94
C GLU A 48 -22.07 3.84 -2.19
N GLU A 49 -20.78 4.17 -2.08
CA GLU A 49 -20.30 5.38 -1.42
C GLU A 49 -20.67 6.67 -2.15
N MET A 50 -20.93 6.63 -3.45
CA MET A 50 -21.45 7.78 -4.21
C MET A 50 -22.93 8.07 -3.92
N SER A 51 -23.66 7.09 -3.37
CA SER A 51 -25.07 7.27 -3.03
C SER A 51 -25.27 8.30 -1.91
N PRO A 52 -26.37 9.07 -1.92
CA PRO A 52 -26.64 10.09 -0.91
C PRO A 52 -26.75 9.51 0.51
N ASP A 53 -27.18 8.26 0.66
CA ASP A 53 -27.33 7.59 1.96
C ASP A 53 -25.98 7.32 2.64
N PHE A 54 -24.91 7.16 1.86
CA PHE A 54 -23.57 6.85 2.36
C PHE A 54 -22.76 8.11 2.73
N LYS A 55 -23.21 9.31 2.35
CA LYS A 55 -22.54 10.59 2.62
C LYS A 55 -22.60 11.04 4.09
N LYS A 56 -23.11 10.21 5.01
CA LYS A 56 -23.31 10.59 6.42
C LYS A 56 -22.03 10.65 7.25
N ARG A 57 -20.95 9.95 6.86
CA ARG A 57 -19.70 9.93 7.63
C ARG A 57 -18.70 10.98 7.11
N PRO A 58 -18.29 11.96 7.93
CA PRO A 58 -17.30 12.94 7.51
C PRO A 58 -15.90 12.30 7.36
N CYS A 59 -15.23 12.60 6.25
CA CYS A 59 -13.88 12.11 5.93
C CYS A 59 -12.76 12.97 6.52
N ASN A 60 -13.12 14.12 7.07
CA ASN A 60 -12.22 14.99 7.80
C ASN A 60 -12.96 15.63 8.96
N CYS A 61 -12.20 16.06 9.97
CA CYS A 61 -12.71 16.80 11.10
C CYS A 61 -11.76 17.95 11.38
N THR A 62 -12.27 19.17 11.38
CA THR A 62 -11.48 20.38 11.65
C THR A 62 -11.80 20.87 13.06
N THR A 63 -10.78 20.91 13.91
CA THR A 63 -10.88 21.40 15.29
C THR A 63 -9.89 22.56 15.44
N GLY A 64 -10.41 23.79 15.48
CA GLY A 64 -9.57 24.99 15.49
C GLY A 64 -8.76 25.14 14.20
N SER A 65 -7.44 25.17 14.31
CA SER A 65 -6.51 25.27 13.17
C SER A 65 -6.05 23.92 12.60
N GLU A 66 -6.42 22.81 13.23
CA GLU A 66 -5.97 21.47 12.83
C GLU A 66 -7.09 20.69 12.15
N THR A 67 -6.77 20.06 11.02
CA THR A 67 -7.70 19.16 10.32
C THR A 67 -7.17 17.74 10.39
N VAL A 68 -7.99 16.81 10.88
CA VAL A 68 -7.70 15.38 10.87
C VAL A 68 -8.38 14.76 9.66
N TYR A 69 -7.59 14.13 8.79
CA TYR A 69 -8.05 13.40 7.62
C TYR A 69 -8.19 11.92 7.95
N HIS A 70 -9.34 11.35 7.58
CA HIS A 70 -9.59 9.91 7.62
C HIS A 70 -9.26 9.30 6.27
N LEU A 71 -8.34 8.35 6.28
CA LEU A 71 -7.86 7.60 5.12
C LEU A 71 -8.21 6.12 5.29
N TYR A 72 -8.42 5.44 4.17
CA TYR A 72 -8.58 3.99 4.16
C TYR A 72 -7.38 3.33 3.50
N VAL A 73 -6.79 2.34 4.15
CA VAL A 73 -5.61 1.65 3.65
C VAL A 73 -5.83 0.14 3.74
N ARG A 74 -5.51 -0.59 2.66
CA ARG A 74 -5.50 -2.05 2.68
C ARG A 74 -4.21 -2.61 2.13
N GLU A 75 -3.83 -3.80 2.56
CA GLU A 75 -2.84 -4.60 1.84
C GLU A 75 -3.37 -4.94 0.44
N ARG A 76 -2.53 -4.79 -0.59
CA ARG A 76 -2.86 -5.22 -1.94
C ARG A 76 -3.17 -6.72 -1.94
N GLY A 77 -4.35 -7.09 -2.43
CA GLY A 77 -4.81 -8.47 -2.41
C GLY A 77 -5.71 -8.84 -1.23
N ARG A 78 -5.95 -7.91 -0.29
CA ARG A 78 -7.04 -8.01 0.69
C ARG A 78 -8.21 -7.13 0.29
N PHE A 79 -9.40 -7.48 0.77
CA PHE A 79 -10.60 -6.67 0.58
C PHE A 79 -10.79 -5.62 1.68
N GLN A 80 -10.47 -5.99 2.93
CA GLN A 80 -10.73 -5.16 4.11
C GLN A 80 -9.82 -3.93 4.14
N MET A 81 -10.42 -2.78 4.46
CA MET A 81 -9.73 -1.50 4.61
C MET A 81 -9.57 -1.16 6.08
N GLU A 82 -8.40 -0.68 6.45
CA GLU A 82 -8.09 -0.14 7.77
C GLU A 82 -8.19 1.37 7.77
N SER A 83 -8.72 1.92 8.87
CA SER A 83 -8.80 3.37 9.07
C SER A 83 -7.47 3.90 9.57
N ILE A 84 -6.94 4.90 8.87
CA ILE A 84 -5.75 5.67 9.24
C ILE A 84 -6.16 7.12 9.40
N PHE A 85 -5.65 7.78 10.44
CA PHE A 85 -5.92 9.20 10.70
C PHE A 85 -4.63 9.99 10.60
N LEU A 86 -4.60 11.04 9.78
CA LEU A 86 -3.47 11.95 9.65
C LEU A 86 -3.89 13.38 9.94
N ARG A 87 -3.05 14.12 10.64
CA ARG A 87 -3.26 15.54 10.96
C ARG A 87 -2.69 16.41 9.83
N SER A 88 -3.32 17.55 9.56
CA SER A 88 -2.93 18.52 8.52
C SER A 88 -1.47 18.96 8.64
N GLY A 89 -0.98 19.16 9.87
CA GLY A 89 0.41 19.52 10.15
C GLY A 89 1.44 18.42 9.84
N ASN A 90 1.02 17.18 9.57
CA ASN A 90 1.90 16.05 9.31
C ASN A 90 1.47 15.21 8.09
N LEU A 91 0.96 15.87 7.05
CA LEU A 91 0.67 15.24 5.74
C LEU A 91 1.97 15.02 4.95
N THR A 92 2.79 14.07 5.39
CA THR A 92 4.03 13.66 4.71
C THR A 92 3.99 12.17 4.37
N LEU A 93 4.76 11.75 3.36
CA LEU A 93 4.89 10.35 2.98
C LEU A 93 5.43 9.51 4.14
N LYS A 94 6.40 10.04 4.89
CA LYS A 94 6.97 9.39 6.06
C LYS A 94 5.94 9.20 7.18
N ALA A 95 5.11 10.20 7.44
CA ALA A 95 4.06 10.11 8.45
C ALA A 95 2.97 9.12 8.05
N LEU A 96 2.59 9.09 6.77
CA LEU A 96 1.65 8.10 6.24
C LEU A 96 2.21 6.68 6.41
N GLU A 97 3.46 6.45 5.97
CA GLU A 97 4.14 5.16 6.12
C GLU A 97 4.20 4.72 7.59
N SER A 98 4.62 5.61 8.48
CA SER A 98 4.72 5.33 9.93
C SER A 98 3.36 5.00 10.54
N SER A 99 2.30 5.73 10.16
CA SER A 99 0.93 5.48 10.64
C SER A 99 0.39 4.14 10.13
N ILE A 100 0.65 3.79 8.87
CA ILE A 100 0.27 2.49 8.32
C ILE A 100 1.00 1.37 9.06
N LEU A 101 2.32 1.46 9.20
CA LEU A 101 3.10 0.45 9.94
C LEU A 101 2.59 0.27 11.36
N LYS A 102 2.39 1.36 12.10
CA LYS A 102 1.89 1.32 13.48
C LYS A 102 0.51 0.64 13.57
N LYS A 103 -0.39 0.96 12.64
CA LYS A 103 -1.74 0.37 12.59
C LYS A 103 -1.71 -1.12 12.26
N PHE A 104 -0.94 -1.52 11.25
CA PHE A 104 -0.88 -2.92 10.85
C PHE A 104 -0.13 -3.78 11.87
N GLN A 105 0.91 -3.23 12.53
CA GLN A 105 1.59 -3.89 13.64
C GLN A 105 0.67 -4.08 14.85
N SER A 106 -0.14 -3.08 15.22
CA SER A 106 -1.06 -3.21 16.36
C SER A 106 -2.15 -4.26 16.13
N LEU A 107 -2.54 -4.47 14.87
CA LEU A 107 -3.44 -5.53 14.45
C LEU A 107 -2.78 -6.91 14.35
N LYS A 108 -1.47 -7.02 14.64
CA LYS A 108 -0.67 -8.23 14.42
C LYS A 108 -0.83 -8.77 12.99
N HIS A 109 -0.84 -7.85 12.02
CA HIS A 109 -1.12 -8.18 10.63
C HIS A 109 -0.07 -9.12 10.03
N VAL A 110 -0.53 -10.13 9.31
CA VAL A 110 0.31 -11.05 8.56
C VAL A 110 0.10 -10.82 7.05
N PRO A 111 1.14 -10.39 6.31
CA PRO A 111 1.03 -10.21 4.86
C PRO A 111 0.61 -11.50 4.16
N ILE A 112 -0.20 -11.39 3.11
CA ILE A 112 -0.75 -12.55 2.39
C ILE A 112 0.36 -13.44 1.85
N TRP A 113 1.42 -12.82 1.33
CA TRP A 113 2.54 -13.53 0.75
C TRP A 113 3.36 -14.33 1.76
N LYS A 114 3.20 -14.11 3.08
CA LYS A 114 4.08 -14.72 4.08
C LYS A 114 3.98 -16.25 4.11
N GLN A 115 2.77 -16.79 3.92
CA GLN A 115 2.55 -18.24 3.85
C GLN A 115 3.00 -18.83 2.51
N GLU A 116 2.92 -18.05 1.44
CA GLU A 116 3.20 -18.47 0.07
C GLU A 116 4.69 -18.38 -0.29
N ARG A 117 5.45 -17.49 0.36
CA ARG A 117 6.88 -17.35 0.11
C ARG A 117 7.66 -18.56 0.64
N PRO A 118 8.61 -19.10 -0.16
CA PRO A 118 9.61 -20.03 0.32
C PRO A 118 10.40 -19.46 1.50
N GLU A 119 10.78 -20.33 2.45
CA GLU A 119 11.50 -19.94 3.67
C GLU A 119 12.79 -19.15 3.38
N SER A 120 13.49 -19.51 2.31
CA SER A 120 14.74 -18.85 1.89
C SER A 120 14.59 -17.36 1.54
N ILE A 121 13.38 -16.88 1.22
CA ILE A 121 13.12 -15.49 0.83
C ILE A 121 11.99 -14.84 1.63
N ARG A 122 11.41 -15.55 2.60
CA ARG A 122 10.26 -15.09 3.39
C ARG A 122 10.57 -13.82 4.17
N GLY A 123 11.81 -13.67 4.64
CA GLY A 123 12.21 -12.55 5.50
C GLY A 123 11.74 -12.74 6.94
N GLY A 124 11.92 -11.70 7.76
CA GLY A 124 11.52 -11.71 9.17
C GLY A 124 10.04 -11.41 9.40
N ASP A 125 9.68 -11.20 10.67
CA ASP A 125 8.31 -10.84 11.07
C ASP A 125 7.99 -9.35 10.95
N GLU A 126 9.00 -8.53 10.64
CA GLU A 126 8.86 -7.09 10.52
C GLU A 126 8.08 -6.71 9.25
N LEU A 127 7.05 -5.88 9.43
CA LEU A 127 6.34 -5.29 8.31
C LEU A 127 7.20 -4.20 7.68
N LYS A 128 7.58 -4.39 6.42
CA LYS A 128 8.26 -3.38 5.60
C LYS A 128 7.36 -2.97 4.45
N ILE A 129 7.16 -1.66 4.28
CA ILE A 129 6.38 -1.12 3.16
C ILE A 129 7.31 -0.94 1.97
N TYR A 130 6.97 -1.58 0.85
CA TYR A 130 7.63 -1.33 -0.42
C TYR A 130 7.02 -0.14 -1.15
N ARG A 131 5.68 -0.06 -1.17
CA ARG A 131 4.97 1.00 -1.89
C ARG A 131 3.58 1.26 -1.35
N ILE A 132 3.19 2.53 -1.38
CA ILE A 132 1.84 3.01 -1.10
C ILE A 132 1.33 3.70 -2.37
N HIS A 133 0.14 3.35 -2.81
CA HIS A 133 -0.46 3.95 -4.01
C HIS A 133 -1.99 4.03 -3.89
N PRO A 134 -2.67 4.93 -4.63
CA PRO A 134 -4.12 4.98 -4.65
C PRO A 134 -4.74 3.67 -5.13
N VAL A 135 -5.92 3.34 -4.61
CA VAL A 135 -6.73 2.21 -5.11
C VAL A 135 -7.08 2.42 -6.58
N GLY A 136 -7.17 1.32 -7.34
CA GLY A 136 -7.59 1.32 -8.75
C GLY A 136 -6.44 1.20 -9.76
N LEU A 137 -5.18 1.22 -9.30
CA LEU A 137 -4.03 1.03 -10.19
C LEU A 137 -3.80 -0.45 -10.54
N THR A 138 -3.53 -0.70 -11.83
CA THR A 138 -3.02 -2.00 -12.29
C THR A 138 -1.70 -2.33 -11.60
N GLN A 139 -1.31 -3.61 -11.58
CA GLN A 139 -0.03 -4.03 -11.00
C GLN A 139 1.15 -3.28 -11.62
N ARG A 140 1.16 -3.18 -12.95
CA ARG A 140 2.24 -2.51 -13.68
C ARG A 140 2.34 -1.05 -13.28
N GLN A 141 1.21 -0.36 -13.20
CA GLN A 141 1.17 1.03 -12.75
C GLN A 141 1.65 1.15 -11.31
N ALA A 142 1.12 0.33 -10.40
CA ALA A 142 1.51 0.34 -9.00
C ALA A 142 3.01 0.12 -8.81
N LEU A 143 3.60 -0.92 -9.43
CA LEU A 143 5.00 -1.31 -9.21
C LEU A 143 6.03 -0.47 -9.98
N TYR A 144 5.69 0.00 -11.19
CA TYR A 144 6.70 0.57 -12.09
C TYR A 144 6.42 2.01 -12.51
N THR A 145 5.18 2.49 -12.46
CA THR A 145 4.82 3.81 -13.00
C THR A 145 4.50 4.84 -11.92
N PHE A 146 3.68 4.46 -10.95
CA PHE A 146 3.16 5.39 -9.95
C PHE A 146 4.15 5.56 -8.81
N LYS A 147 4.48 6.81 -8.52
CA LYS A 147 5.18 7.22 -7.30
C LYS A 147 4.76 8.65 -7.00
N PHE A 148 4.44 8.93 -5.74
CA PHE A 148 4.28 10.31 -5.29
C PHE A 148 5.58 11.08 -5.54
N LYS A 149 5.47 12.25 -6.16
CA LYS A 149 6.65 13.09 -6.43
C LYS A 149 7.25 13.67 -5.14
N GLY A 150 6.43 13.80 -4.10
CA GLY A 150 6.84 14.25 -2.77
C GLY A 150 5.61 14.49 -1.88
N ASP A 151 5.85 15.11 -0.72
CA ASP A 151 4.80 15.35 0.28
C ASP A 151 3.68 16.28 -0.22
N ALA A 152 4.00 17.24 -1.07
CA ALA A 152 3.00 18.14 -1.67
C ALA A 152 2.00 17.41 -2.58
N ASP A 153 2.47 16.41 -3.33
CA ASP A 153 1.64 15.57 -4.22
C ASP A 153 0.70 14.68 -3.39
N LEU A 154 1.20 14.11 -2.29
CA LEU A 154 0.37 13.37 -1.33
C LEU A 154 -0.70 14.28 -0.70
N ARG A 155 -0.31 15.48 -0.24
CA ARG A 155 -1.21 16.45 0.37
C ARG A 155 -2.35 16.81 -0.58
N SER A 156 -2.01 17.19 -1.82
CA SER A 156 -3.01 17.51 -2.84
C SER A 156 -3.96 16.34 -3.11
N HIS A 157 -3.45 15.10 -3.12
CA HIS A 157 -4.29 13.91 -3.28
C HIS A 157 -5.29 13.70 -2.13
N ILE A 158 -4.85 13.90 -0.89
CA ILE A 158 -5.69 13.73 0.31
C ILE A 158 -6.74 14.85 0.40
N GLU A 159 -6.36 16.08 0.09
CA GLU A 159 -7.25 17.25 0.18
C GLU A 159 -8.31 17.26 -0.93
N SER A 160 -7.97 16.79 -2.14
CA SER A 160 -8.89 16.76 -3.29
C SER A 160 -9.88 15.60 -3.27
N LYS A 161 -9.65 14.56 -2.45
CA LYS A 161 -10.48 13.35 -2.45
C LYS A 161 -11.03 13.04 -1.05
N PRO A 162 -12.36 13.05 -0.87
CA PRO A 162 -12.94 12.63 0.40
C PRO A 162 -12.59 11.17 0.68
N CYS A 163 -12.10 10.89 1.88
CA CYS A 163 -11.76 9.54 2.34
C CYS A 163 -10.77 8.82 1.40
N ALA A 164 -9.66 9.48 1.06
CA ALA A 164 -8.67 8.92 0.14
C ALA A 164 -8.28 7.48 0.52
N LYS A 165 -8.29 6.60 -0.49
CA LYS A 165 -8.08 5.16 -0.34
C LYS A 165 -6.76 4.74 -0.95
N PHE A 166 -5.98 3.98 -0.20
CA PHE A 166 -4.67 3.49 -0.61
C PHE A 166 -4.57 1.97 -0.52
N GLU A 167 -3.75 1.42 -1.40
CA GLU A 167 -3.20 0.08 -1.26
C GLU A 167 -1.74 0.18 -0.84
N VAL A 168 -1.34 -0.72 0.05
CA VAL A 168 0.04 -0.90 0.48
C VAL A 168 0.55 -2.27 0.03
N ILE A 169 1.80 -2.28 -0.41
CA ILE A 169 2.54 -3.50 -0.76
C ILE A 169 3.60 -3.69 0.32
N PHE A 170 3.46 -4.76 1.10
CA PHE A 170 4.47 -5.19 2.07
C PHE A 170 5.50 -6.10 1.39
N VAL A 171 6.75 -6.12 1.86
CA VAL A 171 7.81 -7.02 1.38
C VAL A 171 8.68 -7.59 2.47
#